data_AF-A0A530Z6U8-F1
#
_entry.id   AF-A0A530Z6U8-F1
#
_cell.length_a   1.000
_cell.length_b   1.000
_cell.length_c   1.000
_cell.angle_alpha   90.00
_cell.angle_beta   90.00
_cell.angle_gamma   90.00
#
_symmetry.space_group_name_H-M   'P 1'
#
loop_
_entity.id
_entity.type
_entity.pdbx_description
1 polymer ?
#
loop_
_entity_poly.entity_id
_entity_poly.type
_entity_poly.pdbx_seq_one_letter_code
_entity_poly.pdbx_strand_id
1 'polypeptide(L)'
;MPELSPQSSAAEIVGHLRAIGSEENRLGMLRYGIKIDRALGITHGMQRQIARKIKRNHERAFELWDTGIMEAQFIASVTADSKRFSAEDARRWAASFDSWDIVDGVSDLFVDTDAWKELIAEFAADEREFVRRTAFAMMAWSVVHRKKEPGATFLSFLPIIETHANDSRNFVKKAVNWALRSIGKRSMDMHGVALAAAERLAQSADRTARWIGKDAVRELSNAKTLARIAARKG
;
A
#
# COMPACT_ATOMS: atom_id res chain seq x y z
N MET A 1 13.05 10.11 28.73
CA MET A 1 11.82 10.68 28.12
C MET A 1 10.63 10.02 28.77
N PRO A 2 9.51 10.74 28.98
CA PRO A 2 8.28 10.12 29.49
C PRO A 2 7.83 8.99 28.58
N GLU A 3 7.23 7.97 29.17
CA GLU A 3 6.76 6.80 28.47
C GLU A 3 5.51 7.15 27.64
N LEU A 4 5.50 6.84 26.34
CA LEU A 4 4.33 7.06 25.49
C LEU A 4 3.13 6.26 26.01
N SER A 5 1.96 6.87 26.04
CA SER A 5 0.71 6.29 26.52
C SER A 5 -0.45 6.66 25.59
N PRO A 6 -1.67 6.12 25.82
CA PRO A 6 -2.84 6.55 25.08
C PRO A 6 -3.16 8.05 25.21
N GLN A 7 -2.69 8.69 26.28
CA GLN A 7 -2.89 10.12 26.56
C GLN A 7 -1.80 11.01 25.93
N SER A 8 -0.73 10.42 25.37
CA SER A 8 0.32 11.21 24.73
C SER A 8 -0.24 12.04 23.56
N SER A 9 0.11 13.31 23.55
CA SER A 9 -0.16 14.27 22.48
C SER A 9 0.68 13.96 21.23
N ALA A 10 0.30 14.54 20.09
CA ALA A 10 1.12 14.45 18.87
C ALA A 10 2.52 15.03 19.09
N ALA A 11 2.65 16.13 19.83
CA ALA A 11 3.93 16.76 20.14
C ALA A 11 4.86 15.84 20.95
N GLU A 12 4.35 15.16 21.97
CA GLU A 12 5.13 14.20 22.76
C GLU A 12 5.58 13.00 21.91
N ILE A 13 4.71 12.51 21.03
CA ILE A 13 5.04 11.42 20.10
C ILE A 13 6.13 11.88 19.13
N VAL A 14 6.01 13.06 18.52
CA VAL A 14 7.02 13.61 17.61
C VAL A 14 8.37 13.78 18.33
N GLY A 15 8.35 14.30 19.56
CA GLY A 15 9.55 14.39 20.39
C GLY A 15 10.21 13.03 20.60
N HIS A 16 9.41 12.01 20.91
CA HIS A 16 9.90 10.63 21.05
C HIS A 16 10.47 10.08 19.74
N LEU A 17 9.78 10.26 18.61
CA LEU A 17 10.25 9.81 17.29
C LEU A 17 11.60 10.44 16.94
N ARG A 18 11.75 11.75 17.14
CA ARG A 18 13.03 12.46 16.89
C ARG A 18 14.17 11.92 17.75
N ALA A 19 13.89 11.56 19.01
CA ALA A 19 14.89 11.04 19.93
C ALA A 19 15.35 9.61 19.59
N ILE A 20 14.49 8.80 18.97
CA ILE A 20 14.82 7.40 18.59
C ILE A 20 15.20 7.25 17.11
N GLY A 21 15.23 8.35 16.35
CA GLY A 21 15.63 8.35 14.96
C GLY A 21 17.05 7.83 14.76
N SER A 22 17.31 7.27 13.58
CA SER A 22 18.61 6.72 13.20
C SER A 22 19.04 7.26 11.85
N GLU A 23 20.11 8.07 11.84
CA GLU A 23 20.65 8.63 10.60
C GLU A 23 21.20 7.53 9.67
N GLU A 24 21.80 6.48 10.22
CA GLU A 24 22.25 5.32 9.44
C GLU A 24 21.08 4.65 8.70
N ASN A 25 19.99 4.35 9.40
CA ASN A 25 18.80 3.78 8.79
C ASN A 25 18.22 4.72 7.76
N ARG A 26 18.10 6.01 8.09
CA ARG A 26 17.60 7.07 7.22
C ARG A 26 18.38 7.14 5.91
N LEU A 27 19.72 7.18 5.95
CA LEU A 27 20.57 7.14 4.75
C LEU A 27 20.42 5.81 3.99
N GLY A 28 20.25 4.70 4.70
CA GLY A 28 19.97 3.39 4.11
C GLY A 28 18.71 3.34 3.24
N MET A 29 17.73 4.20 3.50
CA MET A 29 16.48 4.28 2.74
C MET A 29 16.68 4.74 1.28
N LEU A 30 17.73 5.54 1.02
CA LEU A 30 18.08 6.01 -0.33
C LEU A 30 18.33 4.86 -1.30
N ARG A 31 18.89 3.73 -0.82
CA ARG A 31 19.13 2.52 -1.63
C ARG A 31 17.84 1.93 -2.20
N TYR A 32 16.69 2.22 -1.57
CA TYR A 32 15.38 1.79 -2.03
C TYR A 32 14.62 2.87 -2.79
N GLY A 33 15.26 4.01 -3.08
CA GLY A 33 14.63 5.14 -3.78
C GLY A 33 13.57 5.87 -2.96
N ILE A 34 13.67 5.81 -1.61
CA ILE A 34 12.79 6.55 -0.71
C ILE A 34 13.39 7.94 -0.47
N LYS A 35 12.56 8.99 -0.54
CA LYS A 35 12.95 10.34 -0.13
C LYS A 35 13.11 10.42 1.39
N ILE A 36 14.17 11.07 1.85
CA ILE A 36 14.57 11.05 3.27
C ILE A 36 14.44 12.41 3.95
N ASP A 37 14.03 13.46 3.23
CA ASP A 37 13.90 14.83 3.74
C ASP A 37 12.99 14.91 4.97
N ARG A 38 11.97 14.03 5.00
CA ARG A 38 10.94 13.96 6.07
C ARG A 38 11.06 12.71 6.95
N ALA A 39 12.07 11.88 6.72
CA ALA A 39 12.26 10.60 7.40
C ALA A 39 13.15 10.75 8.64
N LEU A 40 12.92 9.91 9.64
CA LEU A 40 13.73 9.79 10.86
C LEU A 40 14.52 8.48 10.93
N GLY A 41 14.31 7.54 10.00
CA GLY A 41 15.02 6.25 9.96
C GLY A 41 14.49 5.24 10.98
N ILE A 42 13.21 5.32 11.34
CA ILE A 42 12.59 4.41 12.30
C ILE A 42 11.94 3.26 11.53
N THR A 43 12.16 2.02 11.95
CA THR A 43 11.61 0.86 11.25
C THR A 43 10.08 0.76 11.39
N HIS A 44 9.40 0.26 10.35
CA HIS A 44 7.96 -0.07 10.38
C HIS A 44 7.57 -0.93 11.59
N GLY A 45 8.46 -1.82 12.04
CA GLY A 45 8.24 -2.64 13.24
C GLY A 45 8.09 -1.79 14.51
N MET A 46 8.98 -0.82 14.70
CA MET A 46 8.93 0.10 15.84
C MET A 46 7.75 1.08 15.73
N GLN A 47 7.47 1.59 14.53
CA GLN A 47 6.31 2.45 14.27
C GLN A 47 5.00 1.75 14.68
N ARG A 48 4.82 0.48 14.31
CA ARG A 48 3.66 -0.32 14.74
C ARG A 48 3.64 -0.61 16.25
N GLN A 49 4.79 -0.72 16.91
CA GLN A 49 4.85 -0.83 18.37
C GLN A 49 4.35 0.45 19.04
N ILE A 50 4.81 1.61 18.56
CA ILE A 50 4.37 2.92 19.05
C ILE A 50 2.87 3.09 18.83
N ALA A 51 2.37 2.84 17.61
CA ALA A 51 0.93 2.91 17.29
C ALA A 51 0.08 2.03 18.23
N ARG A 52 0.53 0.79 18.52
CA ARG A 52 -0.14 -0.11 19.47
C ARG A 52 -0.15 0.40 20.91
N LYS A 53 0.88 1.15 21.30
CA LYS A 53 1.03 1.72 22.64
C LYS A 53 0.11 2.93 22.84
N ILE A 54 0.12 3.86 21.89
CA ILE A 54 -0.68 5.09 21.94
C ILE A 54 -2.16 4.86 21.60
N LYS A 55 -2.51 3.71 21.01
CA LYS A 55 -3.88 3.33 20.61
C LYS A 55 -4.48 4.26 19.56
N ARG A 56 -5.70 3.92 19.13
CA ARG A 56 -6.50 4.72 18.19
C ARG A 56 -6.92 6.04 18.85
N ASN A 57 -6.70 7.13 18.14
CA ASN A 57 -7.20 8.47 18.44
C ASN A 57 -7.19 9.23 17.11
N HIS A 58 -8.37 9.55 16.59
CA HIS A 58 -8.52 10.06 15.22
C HIS A 58 -7.97 11.48 15.12
N GLU A 59 -8.27 12.34 16.08
CA GLU A 59 -7.82 13.73 16.15
C GLU A 59 -6.29 13.80 16.15
N ARG A 60 -5.65 13.03 17.04
CA ARG A 60 -4.20 12.93 17.12
C ARG A 60 -3.58 12.33 15.86
N ALA A 61 -4.26 11.39 15.19
CA ALA A 61 -3.76 10.84 13.93
C ALA A 61 -3.64 11.95 12.87
N PHE A 62 -4.60 12.86 12.78
CA PHE A 62 -4.51 13.99 11.85
C PHE A 62 -3.44 15.00 12.27
N GLU A 63 -3.30 15.28 13.57
CA GLU A 63 -2.18 16.10 14.07
C GLU A 63 -0.82 15.50 13.70
N LEU A 64 -0.65 14.18 13.87
CA LEU A 64 0.57 13.46 13.47
C LEU A 64 0.79 13.51 11.95
N TRP A 65 -0.27 13.39 11.17
CA TRP A 65 -0.21 13.49 9.72
C TRP A 65 0.31 14.85 9.25
N ASP A 66 -0.23 15.93 9.85
CA ASP A 66 0.07 17.31 9.50
C ASP A 66 1.50 17.73 9.88
N THR A 67 2.20 16.95 10.71
CA THR A 67 3.64 17.16 10.98
C THR A 67 4.52 16.98 9.74
N GLY A 68 4.03 16.24 8.75
CA GLY A 68 4.77 15.89 7.55
C GLY A 68 5.90 14.88 7.77
N ILE A 69 6.17 14.44 8.99
CA ILE A 69 7.20 13.43 9.30
C ILE A 69 6.70 12.07 8.82
N MET A 70 7.48 11.39 7.99
CA MET A 70 7.06 10.16 7.31
C MET A 70 6.64 9.07 8.30
N GLU A 71 7.40 8.84 9.37
CA GLU A 71 7.04 7.83 10.38
C GLU A 71 5.86 8.26 11.26
N ALA A 72 5.64 9.56 11.46
CA ALA A 72 4.44 10.06 12.12
C ALA A 72 3.20 9.87 11.23
N GLN A 73 3.32 10.07 9.91
CA GLN A 73 2.26 9.84 8.93
C GLN A 73 1.88 8.35 8.82
N PHE A 74 2.84 7.44 8.92
CA PHE A 74 2.53 6.02 9.05
C PHE A 74 1.81 5.70 10.37
N ILE A 75 2.29 6.22 11.51
CA ILE A 75 1.61 6.00 12.80
C ILE A 75 0.20 6.59 12.78
N ALA A 76 0.00 7.74 12.12
CA ALA A 76 -1.30 8.34 11.89
C ALA A 76 -2.25 7.37 11.16
N SER A 77 -1.82 6.76 10.05
CA SER A 77 -2.68 5.83 9.30
C SER A 77 -3.12 4.62 10.13
N VAL A 78 -2.25 4.13 11.02
CA VAL A 78 -2.54 2.99 11.91
C VAL A 78 -3.47 3.38 13.08
N THR A 79 -3.44 4.65 13.50
CA THR A 79 -4.17 5.14 14.69
C THR A 79 -5.39 5.99 14.37
N ALA A 80 -5.64 6.29 13.09
CA ALA A 80 -6.89 6.87 12.63
C ALA A 80 -8.07 5.92 12.90
N ASP A 81 -9.23 6.52 13.17
CA ASP A 81 -10.49 5.78 13.15
C ASP A 81 -10.99 5.66 11.71
N SER A 82 -10.96 4.44 11.15
CA SER A 82 -11.40 4.18 9.77
C SER A 82 -12.89 4.40 9.54
N LYS A 83 -13.72 4.39 10.60
CA LYS A 83 -15.15 4.75 10.48
C LYS A 83 -15.37 6.25 10.31
N ARG A 84 -14.39 7.06 10.70
CA ARG A 84 -14.41 8.52 10.59
C ARG A 84 -13.56 9.04 9.44
N PHE A 85 -12.69 8.20 8.89
CA PHE A 85 -11.82 8.55 7.78
C PHE A 85 -12.61 8.58 6.47
N SER A 86 -12.70 9.76 5.85
CA SER A 86 -13.53 9.97 4.66
C SER A 86 -12.78 9.70 3.36
N ALA A 87 -13.52 9.60 2.25
CA ALA A 87 -12.93 9.57 0.92
C ALA A 87 -12.16 10.87 0.59
N GLU A 88 -12.61 12.01 1.13
CA GLU A 88 -11.92 13.29 0.98
C GLU A 88 -10.58 13.29 1.72
N ASP A 89 -10.52 12.71 2.92
CA ASP A 89 -9.27 12.52 3.64
C ASP A 89 -8.30 11.63 2.86
N ALA A 90 -8.79 10.54 2.27
CA ALA A 90 -7.99 9.66 1.40
C ALA A 90 -7.39 10.44 0.22
N ARG A 91 -8.18 11.27 -0.46
CA ARG A 91 -7.73 12.13 -1.57
C ARG A 91 -6.68 13.14 -1.10
N ARG A 92 -6.93 13.82 0.02
CA ARG A 92 -6.01 14.80 0.62
C ARG A 92 -4.67 14.16 0.96
N TRP A 93 -4.70 12.98 1.58
CA TRP A 93 -3.50 12.24 1.97
C TRP A 93 -2.76 11.74 0.72
N ALA A 94 -3.47 11.15 -0.25
CA ALA A 94 -2.89 10.66 -1.49
C ALA A 94 -2.19 11.76 -2.30
N ALA A 95 -2.78 12.96 -2.36
CA ALA A 95 -2.20 14.10 -3.05
C ALA A 95 -0.85 14.55 -2.46
N SER A 96 -0.54 14.19 -1.22
CA SER A 96 0.71 14.54 -0.54
C SER A 96 1.81 13.46 -0.64
N PHE A 97 1.52 12.31 -1.24
CA PHE A 97 2.50 11.22 -1.34
C PHE A 97 3.67 11.57 -2.28
N ASP A 98 4.89 11.31 -1.81
CA ASP A 98 6.15 11.61 -2.50
C ASP A 98 7.14 10.43 -2.53
N SER A 99 6.73 9.26 -2.03
CA SER A 99 7.52 8.04 -1.94
C SER A 99 6.62 6.81 -1.99
N TRP A 100 7.16 5.69 -2.46
CA TRP A 100 6.44 4.42 -2.48
C TRP A 100 6.19 3.84 -1.08
N ASP A 101 7.05 4.15 -0.11
CA ASP A 101 6.95 3.63 1.26
C ASP A 101 5.71 4.17 1.99
N ILE A 102 5.46 5.47 1.89
CA ILE A 102 4.27 6.09 2.47
C ILE A 102 2.99 5.63 1.78
N VAL A 103 3.02 5.48 0.45
CA VAL A 103 1.88 4.92 -0.32
C VAL A 103 1.51 3.54 0.20
N ASP A 104 2.48 2.63 0.28
CA ASP A 104 2.23 1.24 0.65
C ASP A 104 1.83 1.12 2.14
N GLY A 105 2.41 1.95 3.01
CA GLY A 105 2.14 1.93 4.45
C GLY A 105 0.81 2.57 4.86
N VAL A 106 0.24 3.46 4.03
CA VAL A 106 -0.98 4.22 4.37
C VAL A 106 -2.21 3.71 3.61
N SER A 107 -2.05 3.23 2.38
CA SER A 107 -3.18 2.86 1.50
C SER A 107 -4.10 1.76 2.03
N ASP A 108 -3.67 0.96 3.00
CA ASP A 108 -4.54 0.00 3.70
C ASP A 108 -5.72 0.70 4.41
N LEU A 109 -5.47 1.86 5.03
CA LEU A 109 -6.55 2.65 5.65
C LEU A 109 -7.61 3.08 4.64
N PHE A 110 -7.22 3.36 3.40
CA PHE A 110 -8.14 3.82 2.36
C PHE A 110 -9.08 2.69 1.94
N VAL A 111 -8.61 1.44 2.03
CA VAL A 111 -9.40 0.24 1.75
C VAL A 111 -10.51 0.04 2.75
N ASP A 112 -10.43 0.59 3.97
CA ASP A 112 -11.50 0.50 4.98
C ASP A 112 -12.69 1.43 4.69
N THR A 113 -12.52 2.46 3.87
CA THR A 113 -13.61 3.38 3.48
C THR A 113 -14.66 2.68 2.62
N ASP A 114 -15.90 3.17 2.61
CA ASP A 114 -16.95 2.62 1.71
C ASP A 114 -16.69 2.97 0.23
N ALA A 115 -15.99 4.09 -0.02
CA ALA A 115 -15.63 4.58 -1.35
C ALA A 115 -14.38 3.90 -1.94
N TRP A 116 -13.80 2.88 -1.30
CA TRP A 116 -12.51 2.29 -1.69
C TRP A 116 -12.42 1.88 -3.17
N LYS A 117 -13.52 1.39 -3.77
CA LYS A 117 -13.56 1.04 -5.21
C LYS A 117 -13.53 2.26 -6.12
N GLU A 118 -14.25 3.32 -5.75
CA GLU A 118 -14.24 4.60 -6.46
C GLU A 118 -12.84 5.23 -6.39
N LEU A 119 -12.24 5.25 -5.21
CA LEU A 119 -10.88 5.74 -5.00
C LEU A 119 -9.84 4.97 -5.84
N ILE A 120 -9.97 3.64 -5.95
CA ILE A 120 -9.09 2.86 -6.84
C ILE A 120 -9.20 3.32 -8.29
N ALA A 121 -10.42 3.52 -8.80
CA ALA A 121 -10.64 3.94 -10.18
C ALA A 121 -10.11 5.37 -10.42
N GLU A 122 -10.40 6.29 -9.51
CA GLU A 122 -9.93 7.68 -9.56
C GLU A 122 -8.40 7.75 -9.53
N PHE A 123 -7.78 7.08 -8.56
CA PHE A 123 -6.33 7.10 -8.40
C PHE A 123 -5.60 6.43 -9.57
N ALA A 124 -6.16 5.37 -10.16
CA ALA A 124 -5.56 4.73 -11.33
C ALA A 124 -5.49 5.68 -12.53
N ALA A 125 -6.54 6.48 -12.73
CA ALA A 125 -6.62 7.46 -13.80
C ALA A 125 -5.72 8.69 -13.58
N ASP A 126 -5.29 8.96 -12.34
CA ASP A 126 -4.42 10.09 -12.02
C ASP A 126 -3.03 9.93 -12.65
N GLU A 127 -2.47 11.00 -13.21
CA GLU A 127 -1.15 11.01 -13.85
C GLU A 127 0.00 11.15 -12.83
N ARG A 128 -0.25 11.59 -11.60
CA ARG A 128 0.79 11.70 -10.57
C ARG A 128 1.24 10.32 -10.12
N GLU A 129 2.55 10.08 -10.16
CA GLU A 129 3.14 8.74 -9.97
C GLU A 129 2.67 8.04 -8.69
N PHE A 130 2.72 8.74 -7.55
CA PHE A 130 2.40 8.13 -6.27
C PHE A 130 0.90 8.01 -6.02
N VAL A 131 0.07 8.91 -6.58
CA VAL A 131 -1.38 8.74 -6.57
C VAL A 131 -1.77 7.52 -7.39
N ARG A 132 -1.22 7.36 -8.59
CA ARG A 132 -1.42 6.15 -9.40
C ARG A 132 -0.96 4.89 -8.70
N ARG A 133 0.20 4.93 -8.03
CA ARG A 133 0.67 3.80 -7.22
C ARG A 133 -0.34 3.42 -6.14
N THR A 134 -0.98 4.40 -5.49
CA THR A 134 -1.99 4.17 -4.44
C THR A 134 -3.11 3.26 -4.93
N ALA A 135 -3.61 3.43 -6.16
CA ALA A 135 -4.66 2.57 -6.70
C ALA A 135 -4.27 1.08 -6.66
N PHE A 136 -3.07 0.76 -7.15
CA PHE A 136 -2.60 -0.63 -7.22
C PHE A 136 -2.20 -1.19 -5.86
N ALA A 137 -1.69 -0.35 -4.95
CA ALA A 137 -1.48 -0.73 -3.55
C ALA A 137 -2.82 -1.03 -2.86
N MET A 138 -3.84 -0.20 -3.05
CA MET A 138 -5.20 -0.43 -2.55
C MET A 138 -5.80 -1.73 -3.11
N MET A 139 -5.60 -2.04 -4.40
CA MET A 139 -6.02 -3.34 -4.95
C MET A 139 -5.35 -4.51 -4.21
N ALA A 140 -4.04 -4.44 -3.96
CA ALA A 140 -3.32 -5.49 -3.23
C ALA A 140 -3.79 -5.61 -1.78
N TRP A 141 -4.00 -4.49 -1.07
CA TRP A 141 -4.51 -4.48 0.31
C TRP A 141 -5.95 -4.98 0.40
N SER A 142 -6.83 -4.58 -0.52
CA SER A 142 -8.22 -5.06 -0.56
C SER A 142 -8.28 -6.59 -0.67
N VAL A 143 -7.38 -7.20 -1.44
CA VAL A 143 -7.24 -8.65 -1.56
C VAL A 143 -6.85 -9.31 -0.23
N VAL A 144 -6.11 -8.63 0.64
CA VAL A 144 -5.70 -9.15 1.96
C VAL A 144 -6.79 -8.93 3.03
N HIS A 145 -7.40 -7.75 3.06
CA HIS A 145 -8.20 -7.29 4.20
C HIS A 145 -9.70 -7.51 4.00
N ARG A 146 -10.23 -7.35 2.78
CA ARG A 146 -11.67 -7.51 2.48
C ARG A 146 -12.03 -8.99 2.30
N LYS A 147 -11.93 -9.79 3.36
CA LYS A 147 -12.10 -11.26 3.33
C LYS A 147 -13.50 -11.72 2.90
N LYS A 148 -14.54 -10.94 3.19
CA LYS A 148 -15.94 -11.23 2.85
C LYS A 148 -16.36 -10.73 1.47
N GLU A 149 -15.52 -9.93 0.82
CA GLU A 149 -15.83 -9.38 -0.50
C GLU A 149 -15.75 -10.51 -1.55
N PRO A 150 -16.71 -10.59 -2.49
CA PRO A 150 -16.70 -11.60 -3.55
C PRO A 150 -15.44 -11.54 -4.41
N GLY A 151 -14.97 -12.71 -4.85
CA GLY A 151 -13.83 -12.82 -5.78
C GLY A 151 -14.01 -11.98 -7.05
N ALA A 152 -15.26 -11.91 -7.57
CA ALA A 152 -15.62 -11.13 -8.75
C ALA A 152 -15.27 -9.64 -8.62
N THR A 153 -15.38 -9.06 -7.42
CA THR A 153 -15.00 -7.66 -7.18
C THR A 153 -13.52 -7.46 -7.46
N PHE A 154 -12.65 -8.32 -6.97
CA PHE A 154 -11.21 -8.20 -7.23
C PHE A 154 -10.85 -8.49 -8.69
N LEU A 155 -11.53 -9.44 -9.32
CA LEU A 155 -11.32 -9.75 -10.74
C LEU A 155 -11.70 -8.58 -11.66
N SER A 156 -12.67 -7.74 -11.25
CA SER A 156 -13.00 -6.50 -11.96
C SER A 156 -11.88 -5.46 -12.01
N PHE A 157 -10.81 -5.63 -11.22
CA PHE A 157 -9.61 -4.78 -11.29
C PHE A 157 -8.62 -5.18 -12.38
N LEU A 158 -8.73 -6.40 -12.93
CA LEU A 158 -7.79 -6.87 -13.97
C LEU A 158 -7.78 -5.97 -15.23
N PRO A 159 -8.91 -5.46 -15.74
CA PRO A 159 -8.89 -4.51 -16.86
C PRO A 159 -8.12 -3.21 -16.55
N ILE A 160 -8.22 -2.70 -15.31
CA ILE A 160 -7.47 -1.51 -14.88
C ILE A 160 -5.97 -1.82 -14.85
N ILE A 161 -5.60 -2.98 -14.30
CA ILE A 161 -4.21 -3.48 -14.29
C ILE A 161 -3.66 -3.58 -15.71
N GLU A 162 -4.40 -4.18 -16.65
CA GLU A 162 -3.98 -4.32 -18.05
C GLU A 162 -3.85 -2.95 -18.74
N THR A 163 -4.79 -2.03 -18.50
CA THR A 163 -4.78 -0.66 -19.06
C THR A 163 -3.52 0.11 -18.68
N HIS A 164 -3.06 -0.02 -17.44
CA HIS A 164 -1.89 0.70 -16.92
C HIS A 164 -0.60 -0.12 -16.90
N ALA A 165 -0.60 -1.33 -17.48
CA ALA A 165 0.58 -2.19 -17.50
C ALA A 165 1.75 -1.65 -18.35
N ASN A 166 1.49 -0.65 -19.21
CA ASN A 166 2.50 0.02 -20.02
C ASN A 166 3.21 1.18 -19.30
N ASP A 167 2.77 1.56 -18.09
CA ASP A 167 3.37 2.66 -17.34
C ASP A 167 4.80 2.32 -16.89
N SER A 168 5.78 2.88 -17.60
CA SER A 168 7.19 2.52 -17.41
C SER A 168 7.81 3.02 -16.10
N ARG A 169 7.10 3.87 -15.34
CA ARG A 169 7.60 4.41 -14.08
C ARG A 169 7.79 3.30 -13.08
N ASN A 170 8.98 3.22 -12.49
CA ASN A 170 9.41 2.05 -11.73
C ASN A 170 8.50 1.75 -10.54
N PHE A 171 8.01 2.77 -9.84
CA PHE A 171 7.12 2.58 -8.71
C PHE A 171 5.70 2.22 -9.13
N VAL A 172 5.21 2.69 -10.27
CA VAL A 172 3.89 2.29 -10.78
C VAL A 172 3.93 0.84 -11.27
N LYS A 173 4.85 0.47 -12.17
CA LYS A 173 4.90 -0.91 -12.72
C LYS A 173 5.06 -1.98 -11.65
N LYS A 174 5.81 -1.69 -10.57
CA LYS A 174 5.97 -2.59 -9.43
C LYS A 174 4.67 -2.78 -8.65
N ALA A 175 3.88 -1.72 -8.49
CA ALA A 175 2.58 -1.80 -7.84
C ALA A 175 1.55 -2.52 -8.72
N VAL A 176 1.52 -2.27 -10.03
CA VAL A 176 0.68 -3.02 -10.99
C VAL A 176 0.97 -4.53 -10.91
N ASN A 177 2.25 -4.91 -10.97
CA ASN A 177 2.69 -6.30 -10.79
C ASN A 177 2.27 -6.86 -9.41
N TRP A 178 2.41 -6.09 -8.34
CA TRP A 178 2.02 -6.50 -7.00
C TRP A 178 0.51 -6.74 -6.88
N ALA A 179 -0.33 -5.86 -7.44
CA ALA A 179 -1.77 -6.01 -7.48
C ALA A 179 -2.17 -7.31 -8.22
N LEU A 180 -1.64 -7.51 -9.44
CA LEU A 180 -1.90 -8.69 -10.26
C LEU A 180 -1.56 -10.00 -9.52
N ARG A 181 -0.36 -10.06 -8.93
CA ARG A 181 0.06 -11.24 -8.16
C ARG A 181 -0.79 -11.44 -6.91
N SER A 182 -1.20 -10.35 -6.25
CA SER A 182 -2.03 -10.46 -5.05
C SER A 182 -3.38 -11.09 -5.38
N ILE A 183 -4.06 -10.61 -6.42
CA ILE A 183 -5.31 -11.19 -6.95
C ILE A 183 -5.12 -12.69 -7.24
N GLY A 184 -4.11 -13.05 -8.03
CA GLY A 184 -3.86 -14.45 -8.40
C GLY A 184 -3.43 -15.37 -7.25
N LYS A 185 -3.04 -14.82 -6.09
CA LYS A 185 -2.68 -15.57 -4.89
C LYS A 185 -3.83 -15.71 -3.89
N ARG A 186 -5.00 -15.09 -4.13
CA ARG A 186 -6.11 -15.08 -3.16
C ARG A 186 -6.77 -16.45 -3.03
N SER A 187 -7.25 -17.02 -4.14
CA SER A 187 -7.95 -18.30 -4.21
C SER A 187 -7.70 -18.98 -5.57
N MET A 188 -8.02 -20.28 -5.69
CA MET A 188 -7.89 -21.01 -6.96
C MET A 188 -8.81 -20.45 -8.05
N ASP A 189 -10.03 -20.01 -7.71
CA ASP A 189 -10.95 -19.41 -8.67
C ASP A 189 -10.38 -18.14 -9.30
N MET A 190 -9.74 -17.29 -8.48
CA MET A 190 -9.09 -16.07 -8.96
C MET A 190 -7.76 -16.34 -9.64
N HIS A 191 -7.08 -17.43 -9.26
CA HIS A 191 -5.76 -17.79 -9.76
C HIS A 191 -5.76 -17.96 -11.27
N GLY A 192 -6.68 -18.77 -11.81
CA GLY A 192 -6.72 -19.04 -13.26
C GLY A 192 -6.93 -17.77 -14.09
N VAL A 193 -7.85 -16.91 -13.65
CA VAL A 193 -8.16 -15.65 -14.35
C VAL A 193 -6.98 -14.67 -14.30
N ALA A 194 -6.33 -14.53 -13.15
CA ALA A 194 -5.16 -13.68 -12.99
C ALA A 194 -3.92 -14.21 -13.74
N LEU A 195 -3.73 -15.53 -13.77
CA LEU A 195 -2.66 -16.16 -14.54
C LEU A 195 -2.84 -15.91 -16.04
N ALA A 196 -4.06 -16.07 -16.56
CA ALA A 196 -4.36 -15.77 -17.96
C ALA A 196 -4.08 -14.29 -18.31
N ALA A 197 -4.39 -13.36 -17.41
CA ALA A 197 -4.02 -11.95 -17.58
C ALA A 197 -2.50 -11.74 -17.59
N ALA A 198 -1.78 -12.40 -16.68
CA ALA A 198 -0.32 -12.35 -16.65
C ALA A 198 0.32 -12.92 -17.93
N GLU A 199 -0.22 -14.00 -18.48
CA GLU A 199 0.24 -14.63 -19.73
C GLU A 199 0.02 -13.71 -20.94
N ARG A 200 -1.13 -13.03 -21.04
CA ARG A 200 -1.36 -12.01 -22.08
C ARG A 200 -0.35 -10.87 -21.97
N LEU A 201 -0.14 -10.33 -20.78
CA LEU A 201 0.85 -9.28 -20.55
C LEU A 201 2.26 -9.76 -20.91
N ALA A 202 2.62 -11.01 -20.62
CA ALA A 202 3.93 -11.59 -20.93
C ALA A 202 4.21 -11.67 -22.44
N GLN A 203 3.17 -11.70 -23.28
CA GLN A 203 3.27 -11.70 -24.74
C GLN A 203 3.23 -10.29 -25.35
N SER A 204 3.05 -9.24 -24.54
CA SER A 204 2.96 -7.87 -25.02
C SER A 204 4.23 -7.40 -25.74
N ALA A 205 4.04 -6.58 -26.79
CA ALA A 205 5.12 -5.87 -27.46
C ALA A 205 5.74 -4.78 -26.57
N ASP A 206 4.97 -4.23 -25.62
CA ASP A 206 5.47 -3.27 -24.65
C ASP A 206 6.42 -3.95 -23.64
N ARG A 207 7.54 -3.30 -23.33
CA ARG A 207 8.57 -3.88 -22.45
C ARG A 207 8.13 -3.90 -20.99
N THR A 208 7.37 -2.91 -20.54
CA THR A 208 6.88 -2.82 -19.16
C THR A 208 5.82 -3.87 -18.91
N ALA A 209 4.79 -3.94 -19.76
CA ALA A 209 3.72 -4.92 -19.66
C ALA A 209 4.28 -6.35 -19.69
N ARG A 210 5.21 -6.63 -20.61
CA ARG A 210 5.89 -7.93 -20.69
C ARG A 210 6.71 -8.27 -19.46
N TRP A 211 7.38 -7.29 -18.85
CA TRP A 211 8.09 -7.51 -17.59
C TRP A 211 7.12 -7.86 -16.45
N ILE A 212 6.01 -7.13 -16.33
CA ILE A 212 4.95 -7.39 -15.34
C ILE A 212 4.40 -8.81 -15.51
N GLY A 213 4.01 -9.16 -16.74
CA GLY A 213 3.43 -10.45 -17.08
C GLY A 213 4.39 -11.61 -16.81
N LYS A 214 5.64 -11.54 -17.30
CA LYS A 214 6.64 -12.59 -17.08
C LYS A 214 6.93 -12.82 -15.60
N ASP A 215 7.05 -11.75 -14.83
CA ASP A 215 7.31 -11.85 -13.39
C ASP A 215 6.11 -12.43 -12.63
N ALA A 216 4.89 -12.02 -12.98
CA ALA A 216 3.66 -12.56 -12.41
C ALA A 216 3.45 -14.04 -12.77
N VAL A 217 3.64 -14.44 -14.03
CA VAL A 217 3.59 -15.85 -14.46
C VAL A 217 4.58 -16.69 -13.66
N ARG A 218 5.84 -16.23 -13.55
CA ARG A 218 6.87 -16.96 -12.79
C ARG A 218 6.44 -17.22 -11.34
N GLU A 219 5.86 -16.23 -10.65
CA GLU A 219 5.44 -16.40 -9.26
C GLU A 219 4.16 -17.23 -9.13
N LEU A 220 3.17 -17.01 -10.01
CA LEU A 220 1.88 -17.68 -9.97
C LEU A 220 1.99 -19.16 -10.36
N SER A 221 2.84 -19.50 -11.33
CA SER A 221 3.11 -20.89 -11.72
C SER A 221 4.12 -21.60 -10.81
N ASN A 222 4.65 -20.93 -9.78
CA ASN A 222 5.58 -21.57 -8.85
C ASN A 222 4.88 -22.64 -8.01
N ALA A 223 5.46 -23.85 -7.95
CA ALA A 223 4.88 -24.99 -7.23
C ALA A 223 4.55 -24.68 -5.75
N LYS A 224 5.40 -23.93 -5.04
CA LYS A 224 5.14 -23.53 -3.64
C LYS A 224 3.97 -22.54 -3.55
N THR A 225 3.87 -21.61 -4.51
CA THR A 225 2.74 -20.68 -4.59
C THR A 225 1.44 -21.44 -4.82
N LEU A 226 1.41 -22.34 -5.81
CA LEU A 226 0.24 -23.16 -6.14
C LEU A 226 -0.21 -24.02 -4.94
N ALA A 227 0.72 -24.72 -4.30
CA ALA A 227 0.42 -25.52 -3.11
C ALA A 227 -0.18 -24.67 -1.99
N ARG A 228 0.34 -23.45 -1.77
CA ARG A 228 -0.21 -22.53 -0.76
C ARG A 228 -1.61 -22.04 -1.10
N ILE A 229 -1.90 -21.75 -2.37
CA ILE A 229 -3.23 -21.29 -2.80
C ILE A 229 -4.24 -22.43 -2.66
N ALA A 230 -3.89 -23.64 -3.11
CA ALA A 230 -4.74 -24.83 -3.01
C ALA A 230 -5.04 -25.23 -1.54
N ALA A 231 -4.11 -24.98 -0.62
CA ALA A 231 -4.30 -25.24 0.80
C ALA A 231 -5.21 -24.22 1.51
N ARG A 232 -5.52 -23.07 0.90
CA ARG A 232 -6.45 -22.09 1.48
C ARG A 232 -7.87 -22.57 1.26
N LYS A 233 -8.58 -22.87 2.35
CA LYS A 233 -10.04 -23.00 2.33
C LYS A 233 -10.62 -21.61 2.03
N GLY A 234 -11.50 -21.55 1.02
CA GLY A 234 -12.21 -20.33 0.61
C GLY A 234 -12.97 -19.68 1.74
#